data_AF-A0A1B9K5J8-F1
#
_entry.id   AF-A0A1B9K5J8-F1
#
_cell.length_a   1.000
_cell.length_b   1.000
_cell.length_c   1.000
_cell.angle_alpha   90.00
_cell.angle_beta   90.00
_cell.angle_gamma   90.00
#
_symmetry.space_group_name_H-M   'P 1'
#
loop_
_entity.id
_entity.type
_entity.pdbx_description
1 polymer ?
#
loop_
_entity_poly.entity_id
_entity_poly.type
_entity_poly.pdbx_seq_one_letter_code
_entity_poly.pdbx_strand_id
1 'polypeptide(L)'
;MKKFYLIGFILLLFFDTFGQTSFKLTALSALPFEFSIDWLIRIFSHYWAYLVILGYSGAFITWMVLLKKAPVGPAFAASHLQVVTVMLVSIIAFNDQITWMRLLGALFIIIGIIFLALAEQRLHKKCLY
;
A
#
# COMPACT_ATOMS: atom_id res chain seq x y z
N MET A 1 7.57 -22.17 0.51
CA MET A 1 7.25 -21.11 1.50
C MET A 1 7.74 -19.73 1.08
N LYS A 2 9.05 -19.50 0.84
CA LYS A 2 9.58 -18.16 0.48
C LYS A 2 8.94 -17.52 -0.76
N LYS A 3 8.73 -18.29 -1.83
CA LYS A 3 8.06 -17.81 -3.06
C LYS A 3 6.62 -17.33 -2.82
N PHE A 4 5.88 -18.00 -1.93
CA PHE A 4 4.50 -17.62 -1.59
C PHE A 4 4.46 -16.22 -0.95
N TYR A 5 5.33 -15.97 0.03
CA TYR A 5 5.41 -14.66 0.67
C TYR A 5 5.85 -13.59 -0.30
N LEU A 6 6.89 -13.84 -1.09
CA LEU A 6 7.38 -12.87 -2.07
C LEU A 6 6.28 -12.47 -3.06
N ILE A 7 5.61 -13.46 -3.67
CA ILE A 7 4.52 -13.21 -4.62
C ILE A 7 3.36 -12.49 -3.93
N GLY A 8 2.96 -12.95 -2.73
CA GLY A 8 1.87 -12.35 -1.98
C GLY A 8 2.13 -10.89 -1.63
N PHE A 9 3.32 -10.55 -1.12
CA PHE A 9 3.67 -9.16 -0.80
C PHE A 9 3.80 -8.28 -2.04
N ILE A 10 4.35 -8.80 -3.15
CA ILE A 10 4.39 -8.05 -4.40
C ILE A 10 2.98 -7.74 -4.90
N LEU A 11 2.08 -8.73 -4.88
CA LEU A 11 0.68 -8.54 -5.26
C LEU A 11 -0.04 -7.57 -4.33
N LEU A 12 0.20 -7.67 -3.02
CA LEU A 12 -0.38 -6.78 -2.03
C LEU A 12 0.04 -5.33 -2.29
N LEU A 13 1.35 -5.10 -2.43
CA LEU A 13 1.90 -3.78 -2.73
C LEU A 13 1.38 -3.25 -4.06
N PHE A 14 1.26 -4.11 -5.07
CA PHE A 14 0.69 -3.73 -6.36
C PHE A 14 -0.76 -3.26 -6.20
N PHE A 15 -1.62 -4.06 -5.57
CA PHE A 15 -3.04 -3.71 -5.40
C PHE A 15 -3.24 -2.47 -4.53
N ASP A 16 -2.49 -2.34 -3.44
CA ASP A 16 -2.51 -1.15 -2.58
C ASP A 16 -2.08 0.10 -3.36
N THR A 17 -0.96 0.00 -4.09
CA THR A 17 -0.45 1.14 -4.86
C THR A 17 -1.38 1.51 -5.99
N PHE A 18 -1.93 0.53 -6.69
CA PHE A 18 -2.92 0.70 -7.75
C PHE A 18 -4.20 1.35 -7.24
N GLY A 19 -4.72 0.89 -6.10
CA GLY A 19 -5.91 1.44 -5.45
C GLY A 19 -5.70 2.89 -5.02
N GLN A 20 -4.61 3.20 -4.32
CA GLN A 20 -4.32 4.57 -3.87
C GLN A 20 -4.04 5.53 -5.04
N THR A 21 -3.37 5.07 -6.09
CA THR A 21 -3.14 5.87 -7.30
C THR A 21 -4.47 6.16 -8.02
N SER A 22 -5.33 5.15 -8.16
CA SER A 22 -6.68 5.32 -8.72
C SER A 22 -7.54 6.25 -7.86
N PHE A 23 -7.35 6.23 -6.54
CA PHE A 23 -8.05 7.11 -5.62
C PHE A 23 -7.68 8.57 -5.87
N LYS A 24 -6.38 8.86 -6.00
CA LYS A 24 -5.90 10.19 -6.37
C LYS A 24 -6.44 10.63 -7.74
N LEU A 25 -6.46 9.75 -8.75
CA LEU A 25 -7.04 10.05 -10.08
C LEU A 25 -8.54 10.34 -10.02
N THR A 26 -9.28 9.60 -9.20
CA THR A 26 -10.71 9.84 -8.96
C THR A 26 -10.93 11.22 -8.35
N ALA A 27 -10.15 11.57 -7.32
CA ALA A 27 -10.23 12.86 -6.66
C ALA A 27 -9.92 14.03 -7.61
N LEU A 28 -8.90 13.89 -8.46
CA LEU A 28 -8.55 14.89 -9.47
C LEU A 28 -9.64 15.03 -10.55
N SER A 29 -10.28 13.92 -10.95
CA SER A 29 -11.34 13.94 -11.95
C SER A 29 -12.63 14.56 -11.43
N ALA A 30 -12.89 14.45 -10.13
CA ALA A 30 -14.11 14.95 -9.48
C ALA A 30 -14.04 16.42 -9.03
N LEU A 31 -13.00 17.18 -9.38
CA LEU A 31 -12.88 18.60 -9.06
C LEU A 31 -14.07 19.42 -9.61
N PRO A 32 -14.50 20.50 -8.93
CA PRO A 32 -14.01 21.03 -7.65
C PRO A 32 -14.48 20.20 -6.44
N PHE A 33 -13.73 20.27 -5.33
CA PHE A 33 -14.10 19.62 -4.08
C PHE A 33 -15.19 20.43 -3.36
N GLU A 34 -16.37 19.85 -3.23
CA GLU A 34 -17.52 20.48 -2.61
C GLU A 34 -18.39 19.42 -1.95
N PHE A 35 -19.05 19.77 -0.85
CA PHE A 35 -20.00 18.88 -0.19
C PHE A 35 -21.38 19.01 -0.84
N SER A 36 -21.49 18.53 -2.08
CA SER A 36 -22.72 18.56 -2.88
C SER A 36 -23.05 17.18 -3.43
N ILE A 37 -24.33 16.95 -3.74
CA ILE A 37 -24.77 15.75 -4.44
C ILE A 37 -24.11 15.69 -5.83
N ASP A 38 -23.92 16.84 -6.47
CA ASP A 38 -23.26 16.93 -7.78
C ASP A 38 -21.82 16.43 -7.75
N TRP A 39 -21.04 16.76 -6.70
CA TRP A 39 -19.70 16.22 -6.51
C TRP A 39 -19.70 14.70 -6.34
N LEU A 40 -20.67 14.19 -5.57
CA LEU A 40 -20.83 12.76 -5.35
C LEU A 40 -21.14 12.03 -6.68
N ILE A 41 -22.04 12.60 -7.50
CA ILE A 41 -22.34 12.09 -8.84
C ILE A 41 -21.08 12.10 -9.71
N ARG A 42 -20.26 13.16 -9.67
CA ARG A 42 -18.99 13.22 -10.43
C ARG A 42 -18.05 12.08 -10.04
N ILE A 43 -17.85 11.84 -8.75
CA ILE A 43 -16.99 10.73 -8.27
C ILE A 43 -17.44 9.40 -8.89
N PHE A 44 -18.73 9.07 -8.77
CA PHE A 44 -19.25 7.80 -9.27
C PHE A 44 -19.34 7.73 -10.80
N SER A 45 -19.29 8.86 -11.50
CA SER A 45 -19.28 8.91 -12.97
C SER A 45 -17.92 8.56 -13.58
N HIS A 46 -16.83 8.63 -12.82
CA HIS A 46 -15.49 8.36 -13.33
C HIS A 46 -15.06 6.91 -13.14
N TYR A 47 -14.53 6.31 -14.21
CA TYR A 47 -14.09 4.91 -14.20
C TYR A 47 -13.02 4.59 -13.14
N TRP A 48 -12.20 5.58 -12.77
CA TRP A 48 -11.19 5.45 -11.71
C TRP A 48 -11.78 5.04 -10.36
N ALA A 49 -13.00 5.47 -10.04
CA ALA A 49 -13.66 5.13 -8.78
C ALA A 49 -13.91 3.62 -8.68
N TYR A 50 -14.21 2.95 -9.78
CA TYR A 50 -14.39 1.51 -9.80
C TYR A 50 -13.05 0.76 -9.75
N LEU A 51 -11.98 1.34 -10.30
CA LEU A 51 -10.62 0.80 -10.17
C LEU A 51 -10.09 0.87 -8.74
N VAL A 52 -10.50 1.88 -7.97
CA VAL A 52 -10.27 1.95 -6.51
C VAL A 52 -10.87 0.72 -5.83
N ILE A 53 -12.14 0.43 -6.09
CA ILE A 53 -12.85 -0.71 -5.49
C ILE A 53 -12.14 -2.02 -5.85
N LEU A 54 -11.74 -2.18 -7.11
CA LEU A 54 -11.01 -3.36 -7.58
C LEU A 54 -9.63 -3.49 -6.92
N GLY A 55 -8.89 -2.39 -6.79
CA GLY A 55 -7.59 -2.34 -6.11
C GLY A 55 -7.71 -2.75 -4.64
N TYR A 56 -8.60 -2.12 -3.88
CA TYR A 56 -8.78 -2.45 -2.45
C TYR A 56 -9.34 -3.86 -2.24
N SER A 57 -10.21 -4.35 -3.12
CA SER A 57 -10.71 -5.72 -3.06
C SER A 57 -9.57 -6.74 -3.30
N GLY A 58 -8.71 -6.47 -4.30
CA GLY A 58 -7.52 -7.28 -4.57
C GLY A 58 -6.53 -7.28 -3.41
N ALA A 59 -6.28 -6.11 -2.81
CA ALA A 59 -5.43 -5.96 -1.63
C ALA A 59 -6.00 -6.75 -0.44
N PHE A 60 -7.29 -6.62 -0.16
CA PHE A 60 -7.97 -7.32 0.93
C PHE A 60 -7.87 -8.84 0.78
N ILE A 61 -8.17 -9.38 -0.40
CA ILE A 61 -8.09 -10.83 -0.66
C ILE A 61 -6.64 -11.30 -0.51
N THR A 62 -5.68 -10.58 -1.10
CA THR A 62 -4.26 -10.93 -1.02
C THR A 62 -3.77 -10.92 0.43
N TRP A 63 -4.20 -9.94 1.21
CA TRP A 63 -3.90 -9.83 2.63
C TRP A 63 -4.47 -11.01 3.43
N MET A 64 -5.75 -11.34 3.24
CA MET A 64 -6.37 -12.50 3.90
C MET A 64 -5.67 -13.82 3.54
N VAL A 65 -5.22 -13.97 2.29
CA VAL A 65 -4.44 -15.14 1.85
C VAL A 65 -3.06 -15.17 2.49
N LEU A 66 -2.36 -14.04 2.59
CA LEU A 66 -1.06 -13.91 3.25
C LEU A 66 -1.16 -14.29 4.74
N LEU A 67 -2.17 -13.78 5.44
CA LEU A 67 -2.38 -14.02 6.87
C LEU A 67 -2.61 -15.48 7.24
N LYS A 68 -3.02 -16.34 6.29
CA LYS A 68 -3.14 -17.78 6.53
C LYS A 68 -1.81 -18.46 6.84
N LYS A 69 -0.67 -17.85 6.47
CA LYS A 69 0.66 -18.46 6.59
C LYS A 69 1.70 -17.52 7.20
N ALA A 70 1.59 -16.21 6.96
CA ALA A 70 2.57 -15.23 7.41
C ALA A 70 2.37 -14.86 8.89
N PRO A 71 3.44 -14.70 9.68
CA PRO A 71 3.32 -14.11 11.01
C PRO A 71 2.81 -12.67 10.89
N VAL A 72 1.78 -12.34 11.68
CA VAL A 72 1.05 -11.07 11.57
C VAL A 72 1.98 -9.87 11.75
N GLY A 73 2.92 -9.92 12.71
CA GLY A 73 3.85 -8.82 13.01
C GLY A 73 4.68 -8.38 11.80
N PRO A 74 5.57 -9.23 11.27
CA PRO A 74 6.35 -8.90 10.07
C PRO A 74 5.51 -8.59 8.84
N ALA A 75 4.39 -9.29 8.66
CA ALA A 75 3.50 -9.06 7.53
C ALA A 75 2.87 -7.66 7.58
N PHE A 76 2.47 -7.22 8.77
CA PHE A 76 1.89 -5.91 9.00
C PHE A 76 2.90 -4.79 8.80
N ALA A 77 4.16 -4.97 9.24
CA ALA A 77 5.19 -3.97 8.94
C ALA A 77 5.50 -3.89 7.45
N ALA A 78 5.61 -5.03 6.77
CA ALA A 78 5.89 -5.07 5.35
C ALA A 78 4.78 -4.41 4.50
N SER A 79 3.50 -4.48 4.91
CA SER A 79 2.41 -3.82 4.18
C SER A 79 2.51 -2.30 4.21
N HIS A 80 3.14 -1.70 5.23
CA HIS A 80 3.40 -0.25 5.25
C HIS A 80 4.39 0.22 4.19
N LEU A 81 5.12 -0.68 3.54
CA LEU A 81 5.93 -0.35 2.38
C LEU A 81 5.08 0.24 1.23
N GLN A 82 3.74 0.05 1.25
CA GLN A 82 2.81 0.69 0.32
C GLN A 82 2.96 2.22 0.29
N VAL A 83 3.30 2.86 1.41
CA VAL A 83 3.46 4.32 1.48
C VAL A 83 4.65 4.76 0.63
N VAL A 84 5.72 3.97 0.65
CA VAL A 84 6.91 4.21 -0.16
C VAL A 84 6.63 3.96 -1.64
N THR A 85 5.94 2.88 -1.98
CA THR A 85 5.62 2.55 -3.38
C THR A 85 4.65 3.57 -3.99
N VAL A 86 3.63 4.01 -3.26
CA VAL A 86 2.71 5.08 -3.69
C VAL A 86 3.45 6.40 -3.87
N MET A 87 4.36 6.74 -2.97
CA MET A 87 5.21 7.93 -3.12
C MET A 87 6.04 7.85 -4.41
N LEU A 88 6.68 6.72 -4.70
CA LEU A 88 7.47 6.53 -5.94
C LEU A 88 6.60 6.58 -7.20
N VAL A 89 5.46 5.88 -7.20
CA VAL A 89 4.51 5.93 -8.32
C VAL A 89 3.97 7.34 -8.50
N SER A 90 3.83 8.12 -7.44
CA SER A 90 3.31 9.48 -7.54
C SER A 90 4.23 10.42 -8.31
N ILE A 91 5.55 10.23 -8.24
CA ILE A 91 6.51 10.96 -9.08
C ILE A 91 6.26 10.64 -10.55
N ILE A 92 6.12 9.36 -10.87
CA ILE A 92 6.05 8.88 -12.25
C ILE A 92 4.69 9.24 -12.88
N ALA A 93 3.60 9.02 -12.14
CA ALA A 93 2.23 9.16 -12.63
C ALA A 93 1.70 10.60 -12.59
N PHE A 94 2.16 11.42 -11.63
CA PHE A 94 1.62 12.78 -11.43
C PHE A 94 2.69 13.87 -11.48
N ASN A 95 3.96 13.52 -11.68
CA ASN A 95 5.08 14.46 -11.62
C ASN A 95 5.14 15.25 -10.30
N ASP A 96 4.70 14.62 -9.21
CA ASP A 96 4.68 15.21 -7.88
C ASP A 96 6.12 15.50 -7.39
N GLN A 97 6.33 16.69 -6.83
CA GLN A 97 7.59 17.02 -6.17
C GLN A 97 7.69 16.32 -4.81
N ILE A 98 8.73 15.53 -4.61
CA ILE A 98 9.04 14.93 -3.32
C ILE A 98 9.94 15.86 -2.51
N THR A 99 9.49 16.21 -1.31
CA THR A 99 10.30 16.97 -0.36
C THR A 99 11.30 16.06 0.35
N TRP A 100 12.43 16.63 0.78
CA TRP A 100 13.44 15.92 1.58
C TRP A 100 12.85 15.25 2.83
N MET A 101 11.85 15.86 3.45
CA MET A 101 11.16 15.29 4.61
C MET A 101 10.43 13.96 4.28
N ARG A 102 9.83 13.85 3.09
CA ARG A 102 9.17 12.61 2.65
C ARG A 102 10.18 11.49 2.40
N LEU A 103 11.35 11.82 1.83
CA LEU A 103 12.44 10.86 1.65
C LEU A 103 12.96 10.35 2.99
N LEU A 104 13.17 11.24 3.97
CA LEU A 104 13.57 10.86 5.32
C LEU A 104 12.53 9.96 6.01
N GLY A 105 11.24 10.31 5.88
CA GLY A 105 10.15 9.48 6.39
C GLY A 105 10.13 8.08 5.75
N ALA A 106 10.27 8.00 4.42
CA ALA A 106 10.36 6.73 3.70
C ALA A 106 11.57 5.89 4.15
N LEU A 107 12.72 6.52 4.38
CA LEU A 107 13.90 5.85 4.92
C LEU A 107 13.63 5.27 6.32
N PHE A 108 12.99 6.03 7.21
CA PHE A 108 12.63 5.53 8.54
C PHE A 108 11.66 4.35 8.50
N ILE A 109 10.68 4.35 7.59
CA ILE A 109 9.78 3.20 7.40
C ILE A 109 10.58 1.96 7.00
N ILE A 110 11.48 2.09 6.02
CA ILE A 110 12.31 0.98 5.55
C ILE A 110 13.19 0.43 6.69
N ILE A 111 13.83 1.32 7.45
CA ILE A 111 14.65 0.93 8.61
C ILE A 111 13.80 0.19 9.65
N GLY A 112 12.61 0.70 9.97
CA GLY A 112 11.68 0.07 10.91
C GLY A 112 11.29 -1.35 10.50
N ILE A 113 10.97 -1.55 9.21
CA ILE A 113 10.64 -2.88 8.66
C ILE A 113 11.84 -3.84 8.80
N ILE A 114 13.06 -3.38 8.49
CA ILE A 114 14.28 -4.19 8.63
C ILE A 114 14.50 -4.59 10.09
N PHE A 115 14.36 -3.65 11.03
CA PHE A 115 14.53 -3.92 12.45
C PHE A 115 13.52 -4.95 12.96
N LEU A 116 12.25 -4.84 12.56
CA LEU A 116 11.24 -5.81 12.94
C LEU A 116 11.51 -7.20 12.34
N ALA A 117 11.90 -7.27 11.07
CA ALA A 117 12.24 -8.54 10.43
C ALA A 117 13.42 -9.24 11.14
N LEU A 118 14.44 -8.50 11.56
CA LEU A 118 15.58 -9.02 12.32
C LEU A 118 15.18 -9.46 13.73
N ALA A 119 14.32 -8.70 14.41
CA ALA A 119 13.82 -9.03 15.74
C ALA A 119 13.02 -10.35 15.71
N GLU A 120 12.13 -10.52 14.72
CA GLU A 120 11.34 -11.74 14.57
C GLU A 120 12.23 -12.96 14.26
N GLN A 121 13.24 -12.81 13.41
CA GLN A 121 14.20 -13.88 13.15
C GLN A 121 14.93 -14.33 14.43
N ARG A 122 15.26 -13.40 15.32
CA ARG A 122 15.89 -13.71 16.61
C ARG A 122 14.92 -14.42 17.57
N LEU A 123 13.68 -13.94 17.67
CA LEU A 123 12.64 -14.55 18.51
C LEU A 123 12.36 -15.99 18.08
N HIS A 124 12.18 -16.21 16.78
CA HIS A 124 11.90 -17.54 16.24
C HIS A 124 13.06 -18.51 16.42
N LYS A 125 14.30 -18.03 16.42
CA LYS A 125 15.49 -18.85 16.75
C LYS A 125 15.55 -19.18 18.24
N LYS A 126 15.12 -18.28 19.12
CA LYS A 126 15.15 -18.48 20.59
C LYS A 126 14.08 -19.46 21.09
N CYS A 127 12.93 -19.58 20.42
CA CYS A 127 11.91 -20.58 20.75
C CYS A 127 12.24 -22.02 20.29
N LEU A 128 13.30 -22.20 19.50
CA LEU A 128 13.74 -23.51 19.01
C LEU A 128 14.86 -24.14 19.85
N TYR A 129 15.32 -23.45 20.90
CA TYR A 129 16.28 -23.92 21.90
C TYR A 129 15.66 -23.79 23.29
#